data_AF-A0A372JNQ1-F1
#
_entry.id   AF-A0A372JNQ1-F1
#
_cell.length_a   1.000
_cell.length_b   1.000
_cell.length_c   1.000
_cell.angle_alpha   90.00
_cell.angle_beta   90.00
_cell.angle_gamma   90.00
#
_symmetry.space_group_name_H-M   'P 1'
#
loop_
_entity.id
_entity.type
_entity.pdbx_description
1 polymer ?
#
loop_
_entity_poly.entity_id
_entity_poly.type
_entity_poly.pdbx_seq_one_letter_code
_entity_poly.pdbx_strand_id
1 'polypeptide(L)'
;MRWMRDYWMNDELWRYFELDDERFVRRQVELEGPDREANTACSMDEWEDALRDNIGDQYYETYGMVDEWSFTHGDHEDPQPSDKAEFESVWAQARRACEAGSRSRPDPAL
;
A
#
# COMPACT_ATOMS: atom_id res chain seq x y z
N MET A 1 -4.15 -16.16 -5.64
CA MET A 1 -4.26 -14.89 -4.90
C MET A 1 -4.88 -15.09 -3.53
N ARG A 2 -4.37 -14.40 -2.52
CA ARG A 2 -4.90 -14.35 -1.14
C ARG A 2 -4.94 -12.91 -0.66
N TRP A 3 -5.83 -12.61 0.27
CA TRP A 3 -5.93 -11.29 0.90
C TRP A 3 -5.73 -11.42 2.39
N MET A 4 -4.86 -10.58 2.93
CA MET A 4 -4.50 -10.56 4.34
C MET A 4 -4.59 -9.13 4.84
N ARG A 5 -4.80 -8.99 6.15
CA ARG A 5 -4.65 -7.72 6.85
C ARG A 5 -4.03 -7.94 8.21
N ASP A 6 -3.37 -6.94 8.72
CA ASP A 6 -2.99 -6.86 10.11
C ASP A 6 -3.18 -5.44 10.64
N TYR A 7 -3.10 -5.34 11.96
CA TYR A 7 -3.18 -4.07 12.66
C TYR A 7 -2.03 -3.97 13.64
N TRP A 8 -1.26 -2.90 13.51
CA TRP A 8 -0.13 -2.61 14.37
C TRP A 8 -0.56 -1.60 15.42
N MET A 9 -0.72 -2.08 16.66
CA MET A 9 -1.29 -1.26 17.73
C MET A 9 -0.40 -0.07 18.09
N ASN A 10 0.93 -0.27 18.06
CA ASN A 10 1.88 0.77 18.48
C ASN A 10 1.91 1.96 17.52
N ASP A 11 1.72 1.70 16.23
CA ASP A 11 1.75 2.71 15.17
C ASP A 11 0.34 3.12 14.71
N GLU A 12 -0.70 2.58 15.36
CA GLU A 12 -2.10 2.75 15.00
C GLU A 12 -2.37 2.53 13.50
N LEU A 13 -1.73 1.51 12.94
CA LEU A 13 -1.59 1.30 11.50
C LEU A 13 -2.34 0.05 11.05
N TRP A 14 -3.29 0.21 10.14
CA TRP A 14 -3.89 -0.91 9.42
C TRP A 14 -3.11 -1.16 8.13
N ARG A 15 -2.76 -2.43 7.87
CA ARG A 15 -2.16 -2.82 6.60
C ARG A 15 -2.99 -3.89 5.91
N TYR A 16 -3.17 -3.76 4.61
CA TYR A 16 -3.91 -4.71 3.77
C TYR A 16 -3.02 -5.16 2.62
N PHE A 17 -3.07 -6.45 2.30
CA PHE A 17 -2.17 -7.07 1.33
C PHE A 17 -2.97 -7.94 0.36
N GLU A 18 -2.73 -7.75 -0.94
CA GLU A 18 -2.98 -8.79 -1.93
C GLU A 18 -1.69 -9.55 -2.16
N LEU A 19 -1.77 -10.87 -2.02
CA LEU A 19 -0.66 -11.79 -2.16
C LEU A 19 -0.87 -12.70 -3.36
N ASP A 20 0.22 -13.02 -4.07
CA ASP A 20 0.22 -14.10 -5.03
C ASP A 20 0.18 -15.50 -4.39
N ASP A 21 0.26 -16.53 -5.22
CA ASP A 21 0.22 -17.92 -4.75
C ASP A 21 1.48 -18.34 -3.98
N GLU A 22 2.58 -17.61 -4.17
CA GLU A 22 3.87 -17.78 -3.47
C GLU A 22 3.98 -16.88 -2.23
N ARG A 23 2.93 -16.09 -1.94
CA ARG A 23 2.84 -15.13 -0.84
C ARG A 23 3.73 -13.90 -0.98
N PHE A 24 4.11 -13.51 -2.20
CA PHE A 24 4.67 -12.18 -2.44
C PHE A 24 3.57 -11.13 -2.50
N VAL A 25 3.86 -9.95 -1.96
CA VAL A 25 2.95 -8.81 -1.98
C VAL A 25 2.84 -8.28 -3.40
N ARG A 26 1.62 -8.20 -3.93
CA ARG A 26 1.30 -7.63 -5.25
C ARG A 26 0.71 -6.24 -5.13
N ARG A 27 -0.10 -6.00 -4.10
CA ARG A 27 -0.64 -4.69 -3.71
C ARG A 27 -0.63 -4.55 -2.20
N GLN A 28 -0.31 -3.35 -1.72
CA GLN A 28 -0.28 -2.99 -0.30
C GLN A 28 -1.07 -1.70 -0.08
N VAL A 29 -1.83 -1.67 1.01
CA VAL A 29 -2.47 -0.46 1.53
C VAL A 29 -2.07 -0.27 2.98
N GLU A 30 -1.73 0.95 3.35
CA GLU A 30 -1.45 1.35 4.73
C GLU A 30 -2.32 2.54 5.11
N LEU A 31 -3.02 2.40 6.23
CA LEU A 31 -3.92 3.42 6.77
C LEU A 31 -3.49 3.75 8.20
N GLU A 32 -3.05 4.99 8.41
CA GLU A 32 -2.51 5.47 9.69
C GLU A 32 -3.58 6.17 10.53
N GLY A 33 -3.53 5.93 11.84
CA GLY A 33 -4.30 6.65 12.83
C GLY A 33 -5.80 6.32 12.84
N PRO A 34 -6.57 7.04 13.67
CA PRO A 34 -7.98 6.71 13.91
C PRO A 34 -8.86 7.06 12.72
N ASP A 35 -8.44 8.06 11.94
CA ASP A 35 -9.12 8.54 10.74
C ASP A 35 -8.76 7.71 9.49
N ARG A 36 -7.83 6.73 9.62
CA ARG A 36 -7.39 5.83 8.55
C ARG A 36 -6.86 6.60 7.33
N GLU A 37 -5.97 7.55 7.58
CA GLU A 37 -5.34 8.34 6.52
C GLU A 37 -4.47 7.42 5.66
N ALA A 38 -4.67 7.46 4.34
CA ALA A 38 -3.97 6.57 3.43
C ALA A 38 -2.55 7.09 3.15
N ASN A 39 -1.55 6.34 3.60
CA ASN A 39 -0.14 6.63 3.35
C ASN A 39 0.40 5.86 2.15
N THR A 40 -0.05 4.62 1.99
CA THR A 40 0.42 3.71 0.94
C THR A 40 -0.78 3.11 0.21
N ALA A 41 -0.70 3.06 -1.13
CA ALA A 41 -1.61 2.36 -2.03
C ALA A 41 -0.84 1.87 -3.26
N CYS A 42 0.20 1.08 -3.00
CA CYS A 42 1.24 0.70 -3.94
C CYS A 42 0.96 -0.66 -4.58
N SER A 43 1.29 -0.80 -5.87
CA SER A 43 1.26 -2.06 -6.60
C SER A 43 2.65 -2.38 -7.13
N MET A 44 3.10 -3.63 -6.93
CA MET A 44 4.41 -4.08 -7.42
C MET A 44 4.50 -3.99 -8.94
N ASP A 45 3.44 -4.38 -9.67
CA ASP A 45 3.41 -4.28 -11.14
C ASP A 45 3.54 -2.83 -11.61
N GLU A 46 2.78 -1.91 -11.00
CA GLU A 46 2.84 -0.49 -11.36
C GLU A 46 4.19 0.14 -10.96
N TRP A 47 4.78 -0.28 -9.84
CA TRP A 47 6.10 0.18 -9.40
C TRP A 47 7.20 -0.24 -10.38
N GLU A 48 7.21 -1.51 -10.80
CA GLU A 48 8.16 -2.02 -11.80
C GLU A 48 8.02 -1.29 -13.14
N ASP A 49 6.80 -1.00 -13.57
CA ASP A 49 6.51 -0.20 -14.76
C ASP A 49 7.01 1.25 -14.60
N ALA A 50 6.75 1.88 -13.46
CA ALA A 50 7.21 3.24 -13.17
C ALA A 50 8.73 3.36 -13.15
N LEU A 51 9.43 2.35 -12.62
CA LEU A 51 10.90 2.28 -12.66
C LEU A 51 11.40 2.16 -14.11
N ARG A 52 10.76 1.34 -14.93
CA ARG A 52 11.11 1.17 -16.35
C ARG A 52 10.94 2.47 -17.15
N ASP A 53 9.92 3.24 -16.80
CA ASP A 53 9.60 4.52 -17.43
C ASP A 53 10.32 5.72 -16.79
N ASN A 54 11.20 5.47 -15.80
CA ASN A 54 11.98 6.47 -15.09
C ASN A 54 11.11 7.55 -14.40
N ILE A 55 9.95 7.13 -13.91
CA ILE A 55 8.98 7.92 -13.11
C ILE A 55 8.75 7.32 -11.72
N GLY A 56 9.67 6.46 -11.25
CA GLY A 56 9.61 5.83 -9.93
C GLY A 56 9.41 6.85 -8.80
N ASP A 57 10.18 7.93 -8.77
CA ASP A 57 10.06 8.95 -7.72
C ASP A 57 8.63 9.54 -7.65
N GLN A 58 8.01 9.85 -8.80
CA GLN A 58 6.65 10.40 -8.87
C GLN A 58 5.60 9.38 -8.41
N TYR A 59 5.82 8.10 -8.75
CA TYR A 59 4.96 7.01 -8.29
C TYR A 59 5.08 6.84 -6.78
N TYR A 60 6.31 6.78 -6.25
CA TYR A 60 6.59 6.63 -4.83
C TYR A 60 6.01 7.78 -4.00
N GLU A 61 6.19 9.03 -4.45
CA GLU A 61 5.62 10.20 -3.79
C GLU A 61 4.09 10.17 -3.71
N THR A 62 3.44 9.49 -4.66
CA THR A 62 1.98 9.39 -4.71
C THR A 62 1.45 8.18 -3.95
N TYR A 63 2.06 7.01 -4.11
CA TYR A 63 1.48 5.73 -3.68
C TYR A 63 2.31 4.99 -2.63
N GLY A 64 3.48 5.48 -2.27
CA GLY A 64 4.41 4.81 -1.38
C GLY A 64 5.06 3.58 -2.02
N MET A 65 5.48 2.63 -1.19
CA MET A 65 6.20 1.42 -1.59
C MET A 65 5.51 0.18 -1.03
N VAL A 66 5.67 -0.95 -1.72
CA VAL A 66 5.30 -2.28 -1.21
C VAL A 66 6.45 -2.83 -0.37
N ASP A 67 6.14 -3.63 0.65
CA ASP A 67 7.14 -4.44 1.32
C ASP A 67 7.85 -5.36 0.30
N GLU A 68 9.17 -5.25 0.22
CA GLU A 68 10.00 -5.98 -0.77
C GLU A 68 10.14 -7.48 -0.44
N TRP A 69 9.67 -7.90 0.74
CA TRP A 69 9.80 -9.27 1.23
C TRP A 69 8.50 -10.05 1.03
N SER A 70 8.62 -11.38 0.87
CA SER A 70 7.44 -12.24 0.93
C SER A 70 6.71 -12.02 2.26
N PHE A 71 5.39 -12.11 2.28
CA PHE A 71 4.56 -11.96 3.47
C PHE A 71 4.95 -12.92 4.62
N THR A 72 5.67 -14.01 4.33
CA THR A 72 6.13 -14.96 5.37
C THR A 72 7.43 -14.49 6.06
N HIS A 73 8.17 -13.57 5.44
CA HIS A 73 9.39 -12.96 5.98
C HIS A 73 9.15 -11.56 6.56
N GLY A 74 8.04 -10.91 6.20
CA GLY A 74 7.65 -9.62 6.75
C GLY A 74 7.28 -9.71 8.23
N ASP A 75 7.46 -8.60 8.94
CA ASP A 75 6.89 -8.44 10.27
C ASP A 75 5.37 -8.25 10.13
N HIS A 76 4.57 -9.06 10.84
CA HIS A 76 3.12 -9.02 10.81
C HIS A 76 2.55 -9.29 12.21
N GLU A 77 1.70 -8.40 12.72
CA GLU A 77 1.02 -8.56 14.01
C GLU A 77 -0.33 -9.27 13.83
N ASP A 78 -0.41 -10.55 14.23
CA ASP A 78 -1.63 -11.39 14.13
C ASP A 78 -2.36 -11.28 12.77
N PRO A 79 -1.71 -11.66 11.65
CA PRO A 79 -2.28 -11.47 10.33
C PRO A 79 -3.57 -12.29 10.14
N GLN A 80 -4.65 -11.59 9.80
CA GLN A 80 -5.97 -12.16 9.60
C GLN A 80 -6.33 -12.22 8.11
N PRO A 81 -7.06 -13.26 7.66
CA PRO A 81 -7.62 -13.29 6.32
C PRO A 81 -8.55 -12.09 6.10
N SER A 82 -8.46 -11.50 4.91
CA SER A 82 -9.44 -10.56 4.36
C SER A 82 -10.06 -11.17 3.10
N ASP A 83 -11.19 -10.64 2.66
CA ASP A 83 -11.77 -11.02 1.37
C ASP A 83 -11.41 -10.00 0.28
N LYS A 84 -11.54 -10.45 -0.97
CA LYS A 84 -11.24 -9.60 -2.13
C LYS A 84 -12.09 -8.32 -2.15
N ALA A 85 -13.37 -8.40 -1.79
CA ALA A 85 -14.27 -7.26 -1.89
C ALA A 85 -13.92 -6.16 -0.88
N GLU A 86 -13.56 -6.55 0.34
CA GLU A 86 -12.99 -5.68 1.36
C GLU A 86 -11.71 -5.02 0.84
N PHE A 87 -10.75 -5.81 0.36
CA PHE A 87 -9.49 -5.29 -0.15
C PHE A 87 -9.70 -4.28 -1.29
N GLU A 88 -10.49 -4.60 -2.32
CA GLU A 88 -10.72 -3.71 -3.46
C GLU A 88 -11.41 -2.40 -3.05
N SER A 89 -12.31 -2.46 -2.06
CA SER A 89 -12.96 -1.28 -1.50
C SER A 89 -11.96 -0.36 -0.79
N VAL A 90 -11.10 -0.95 0.04
CA VAL A 90 -10.05 -0.21 0.76
C VAL A 90 -9.02 0.37 -0.22
N TRP A 91 -8.56 -0.44 -1.18
CA TRP A 91 -7.66 -0.05 -2.26
C TRP A 91 -8.18 1.17 -3.03
N ALA A 92 -9.42 1.12 -3.52
CA ALA A 92 -9.99 2.21 -4.30
C ALA A 92 -10.12 3.53 -3.49
N GLN A 93 -10.40 3.44 -2.19
CA GLN A 93 -10.45 4.61 -1.31
C GLN A 93 -9.05 5.18 -1.05
N ALA A 94 -8.09 4.32 -0.72
CA ALA A 94 -6.71 4.72 -0.48
C ALA A 94 -6.08 5.37 -1.71
N ARG A 95 -6.27 4.80 -2.91
CA ARG A 95 -5.79 5.39 -4.17
C ARG A 95 -6.29 6.81 -4.39
N ARG A 96 -7.57 7.06 -4.17
CA ARG A 96 -8.15 8.41 -4.32
C ARG A 96 -7.56 9.40 -3.31
N ALA A 97 -7.34 8.96 -2.07
CA ALA A 97 -6.74 9.78 -1.03
C ALA A 97 -5.27 10.11 -1.36
N CYS A 98 -4.47 9.12 -1.74
CA CYS A 98 -3.09 9.27 -2.23
C CYS A 98 -2.99 10.27 -3.39
N GLU A 99 -3.82 10.12 -4.42
CA GLU A 99 -3.83 11.04 -5.56
C GLU A 99 -4.25 12.47 -5.18
N ALA A 100 -5.18 12.63 -4.23
CA ALA A 100 -5.61 13.94 -3.75
C ALA A 100 -4.53 14.63 -2.89
N GLY A 101 -3.81 13.86 -2.07
CA GLY A 101 -2.68 14.31 -1.25
C GLY A 101 -1.47 14.70 -2.11
N SER A 102 -1.11 13.87 -3.09
CA SER A 102 -0.04 14.15 -4.05
C SER A 102 -0.28 15.46 -4.82
N ARG A 103 -1.52 15.68 -5.29
CA ARG A 103 -1.93 16.95 -5.93
C ARG A 103 -1.87 18.18 -5.02
N SER A 104 -1.81 18.00 -3.69
CA SER A 104 -1.84 19.08 -2.71
C SER A 104 -0.46 19.42 -2.13
N ARG A 105 0.57 18.61 -2.40
CA ARG A 105 1.95 18.92 -2.01
C ARG A 105 2.50 20.00 -2.96
N PRO A 106 2.90 21.19 -2.47
CA PRO A 106 3.59 22.17 -3.31
C PRO A 106 4.93 21.59 -3.76
N ASP A 107 5.33 21.90 -5.01
CA ASP A 107 6.66 21.57 -5.53
C ASP A 107 7.74 22.00 -4.51
N PRO A 108 8.66 21.11 -4.10
CA PRO A 108 9.84 21.56 -3.37
C PRO A 108 10.61 22.48 -4.31
N ALA A 109 10.66 23.77 -3.96
CA ALA A 109 11.28 24.80 -4.77
C ALA A 109 12.69 24.37 -5.23
N LEU A 110 12.92 24.47 -6.55
CA LEU A 110 14.21 24.36 -7.24
C LEU A 110 15.25 25.36 -6.69
#